data_AF-A0A6C0B036-F1
#
_entry.id   AF-A0A6C0B036-F1
#
_cell.length_a   1.000
_cell.length_b   1.000
_cell.length_c   1.000
_cell.angle_alpha   90.00
_cell.angle_beta   90.00
_cell.angle_gamma   90.00
#
_symmetry.space_group_name_H-M   'P 1'
#
loop_
_entity.id
_entity.type
_entity.pdbx_description
1 polymer ?
#
loop_
_entity_poly.entity_id
_entity_poly.type
_entity_poly.pdbx_seq_one_letter_code
_entity_poly.pdbx_strand_id
1 'polypeptide(L)'
;MHNKWAGYLLIIVLFVALSSFWFDQSVFEGFSAGSLANPGQVPASEELPLLGDSYPYTGKKNVGTKGYNDMWWQYPTFEVGSYAQITNNIRYPKNPDDGQCRRAEFCDVLYENNQQQSNISVPLPPAPLVRPDSVRINYYTADSNLIPGQPLGPELQVF
;
A
#
# COMPACT_ATOMS: atom_id res chain seq x y z
N MET A 1 25.21 -77.16 -11.03
CA MET A 1 25.93 -76.07 -10.33
C MET A 1 25.40 -74.65 -10.60
N HIS A 2 24.33 -74.46 -11.39
CA HIS A 2 23.85 -73.13 -11.79
C HIS A 2 22.86 -72.46 -10.79
N ASN A 3 22.16 -73.24 -9.97
CA ASN A 3 21.03 -72.73 -9.18
C ASN A 3 21.45 -72.04 -7.87
N LYS A 4 22.69 -72.29 -7.40
CA LYS A 4 23.22 -71.68 -6.18
C LYS A 4 23.51 -70.18 -6.37
N TRP A 5 24.03 -69.81 -7.55
CA TRP A 5 24.31 -68.42 -7.93
C TRP A 5 23.02 -67.59 -8.04
N ALA A 6 21.96 -68.18 -8.61
CA ALA A 6 20.64 -67.56 -8.66
C ALA A 6 20.06 -67.31 -7.26
N GLY A 7 20.26 -68.24 -6.32
CA GLY A 7 19.86 -68.08 -4.93
C GLY A 7 20.58 -66.92 -4.22
N TYR A 8 21.90 -66.80 -4.41
CA TYR A 8 22.67 -65.69 -3.82
C TYR A 8 22.27 -64.33 -4.39
N LEU A 9 22.02 -64.23 -5.70
CA LEU A 9 21.52 -62.99 -6.33
C LEU A 9 20.17 -62.55 -5.75
N LEU A 10 19.25 -63.49 -5.52
CA LEU A 10 17.93 -63.19 -4.98
C LEU A 10 18.01 -62.65 -3.54
N ILE A 11 18.92 -63.21 -2.74
CA ILE A 11 19.17 -62.74 -1.36
C ILE A 11 19.76 -61.32 -1.35
N ILE A 12 20.70 -61.02 -2.25
CA ILE A 12 21.30 -59.68 -2.35
C ILE A 12 20.25 -58.64 -2.76
N VAL A 13 19.39 -58.96 -3.74
CA VAL A 13 18.31 -58.09 -4.18
C VAL A 13 17.31 -57.80 -3.05
N LEU A 14 16.95 -58.83 -2.27
CA LEU A 14 16.09 -58.65 -1.10
C LEU A 14 16.73 -57.77 -0.02
N PHE A 15 18.03 -57.93 0.21
CA PHE A 15 18.76 -57.15 1.21
C PHE A 15 18.85 -55.67 0.83
N VAL A 16 19.11 -55.38 -0.46
CA VAL A 16 19.10 -54.00 -0.98
C VAL A 16 17.70 -53.38 -0.86
N ALA A 17 16.66 -54.11 -1.28
CA ALA A 17 15.27 -53.63 -1.19
C ALA A 17 14.82 -53.35 0.26
N LEU A 18 15.22 -54.22 1.20
CA LEU A 18 14.97 -54.00 2.63
C LEU A 18 15.76 -52.80 3.16
N SER A 19 17.04 -52.64 2.79
CA SER A 19 17.85 -51.51 3.25
C SER A 19 17.32 -50.15 2.77
N SER A 20 16.79 -50.07 1.54
CA SER A 20 16.14 -48.86 1.02
C SER A 20 14.85 -48.52 1.76
N PHE A 21 14.13 -49.51 2.30
CA PHE A 21 12.91 -49.27 3.07
C PHE A 21 13.17 -48.63 4.43
N TRP A 22 14.37 -48.85 5.01
CA TRP A 22 14.77 -48.28 6.29
C TRP A 22 15.42 -46.90 6.19
N PHE A 23 15.90 -46.49 5.01
CA PHE A 23 16.64 -45.23 4.83
C PHE A 23 15.77 -44.02 4.47
N ASP A 24 14.47 -44.20 4.18
CA ASP A 24 13.62 -43.16 3.61
C ASP A 24 12.74 -42.40 4.63
N GLN A 25 12.93 -42.63 5.93
CA GLN A 25 12.10 -42.00 6.97
C GLN A 25 12.64 -40.67 7.53
N SER A 26 13.86 -40.25 7.19
CA SER A 26 14.48 -39.05 7.79
C SER A 26 14.51 -37.81 6.90
N VAL A 27 13.84 -37.81 5.74
CA VAL A 27 13.71 -36.62 4.86
C VAL A 27 12.23 -36.29 4.64
N PHE A 28 11.44 -36.34 5.70
CA PHE A 28 10.19 -35.59 5.72
C PHE A 28 10.54 -34.13 6.00
N GLU A 29 10.47 -33.30 4.96
CA GLU A 29 10.52 -31.85 5.09
C GLU A 29 9.57 -31.44 6.22
N GLY A 30 10.07 -30.66 7.18
CA GLY A 30 9.41 -30.32 8.44
C GLY A 30 8.16 -29.46 8.32
N PHE A 31 7.39 -29.60 7.25
CA PHE A 31 6.01 -29.15 7.19
C PHE A 31 5.23 -29.98 8.20
N SER A 32 5.00 -29.40 9.38
CA SER A 32 3.99 -29.89 10.29
C SER A 32 2.73 -30.13 9.47
N ALA A 33 2.07 -31.27 9.65
CA ALA A 33 0.77 -31.58 9.08
C ALA A 33 -0.33 -30.66 9.65
N GLY A 34 -0.13 -29.35 9.56
CA GLY A 34 -1.16 -28.34 9.66
C GLY A 34 -2.10 -28.61 8.51
N SER A 35 -3.28 -29.11 8.88
CA SER A 35 -4.42 -29.34 8.01
C SER A 35 -4.46 -28.32 6.86
N LEU A 36 -4.14 -28.74 5.65
CA LEU A 36 -4.42 -27.98 4.42
C LEU A 36 -5.92 -27.69 4.27
N ALA A 37 -6.78 -28.33 5.07
CA ALA A 37 -8.21 -28.08 5.10
C ALA A 37 -8.58 -26.81 5.90
N ASN A 38 -7.66 -26.21 6.65
CA ASN A 38 -7.87 -24.94 7.34
C ASN A 38 -6.66 -24.02 7.13
N PRO A 39 -6.48 -23.48 5.91
CA PRO A 39 -5.58 -22.35 5.74
C PRO A 39 -6.09 -21.25 6.68
N GLY A 40 -5.25 -20.82 7.63
CA GLY A 40 -5.59 -19.67 8.48
C GLY A 40 -5.96 -18.45 7.64
N GLN A 41 -6.62 -17.47 8.25
CA GLN A 41 -6.93 -16.23 7.53
C GLN A 41 -5.64 -15.51 7.16
N VAL A 42 -5.47 -15.30 5.86
CA VAL A 42 -4.33 -14.54 5.32
C VAL A 42 -4.58 -13.08 5.66
N PRO A 43 -3.57 -12.33 6.18
CA PRO A 43 -3.78 -10.92 6.47
C PRO A 43 -4.12 -10.14 5.20
N ALA A 44 -4.93 -9.09 5.32
CA ALA A 44 -5.36 -8.26 4.20
C ALA A 44 -4.19 -7.68 3.39
N SER A 45 -3.01 -7.51 4.00
CA SER A 45 -1.77 -7.09 3.33
C SER A 45 -1.27 -8.06 2.24
N GLU A 46 -1.72 -9.32 2.27
CA GLU A 46 -1.39 -10.35 1.28
C GLU A 46 -2.46 -10.43 0.17
N GLU A 47 -3.70 -10.00 0.46
CA GLU A 47 -4.84 -10.09 -0.47
C GLU A 47 -5.13 -8.78 -1.21
N LEU A 48 -4.76 -7.64 -0.62
CA LEU A 48 -5.05 -6.30 -1.12
C LEU A 48 -3.78 -5.52 -1.44
N PRO A 49 -3.84 -4.59 -2.41
CA PRO A 49 -2.72 -3.73 -2.74
C PRO A 49 -2.44 -2.70 -1.62
N LEU A 50 -1.22 -2.18 -1.60
CA LEU A 50 -0.68 -1.32 -0.53
C LEU A 50 -1.56 -0.12 -0.17
N LEU A 51 -2.25 0.48 -1.16
CA LEU A 51 -3.08 1.66 -0.96
C LEU A 51 -4.57 1.34 -0.93
N GLY A 52 -4.95 0.06 -0.75
CA GLY A 52 -6.35 -0.39 -0.73
C GLY A 52 -7.22 0.30 0.31
N ASP A 53 -6.62 0.82 1.40
CA ASP A 53 -7.33 1.58 2.43
C ASP A 53 -7.71 3.00 1.99
N SER A 54 -6.97 3.59 1.05
CA SER A 54 -7.17 4.97 0.57
C SER A 54 -7.78 5.04 -0.81
N TYR A 55 -7.52 4.03 -1.65
CA TYR A 55 -7.99 3.92 -3.02
C TYR A 55 -8.70 2.58 -3.23
N PRO A 56 -9.94 2.58 -3.75
CA PRO A 56 -10.66 1.33 -3.99
C PRO A 56 -9.89 0.41 -4.93
N TYR A 57 -9.76 -0.87 -4.56
CA TYR A 57 -9.11 -1.88 -5.38
C TYR A 57 -10.03 -2.34 -6.52
N THR A 58 -9.55 -2.29 -7.77
CA THR A 58 -10.36 -2.64 -8.95
C THR A 58 -10.65 -4.15 -9.08
N GLY A 59 -9.93 -5.02 -8.36
CA GLY A 59 -10.05 -6.48 -8.49
C GLY A 59 -9.43 -7.08 -9.77
N LYS A 60 -8.82 -6.26 -10.63
CA LYS A 60 -8.23 -6.69 -11.90
C LYS A 60 -6.87 -7.36 -11.66
N LYS A 61 -6.74 -8.59 -12.18
CA LYS A 61 -5.48 -9.38 -12.12
C LYS A 61 -4.66 -9.34 -13.41
N ASN A 62 -5.13 -8.60 -14.41
CA ASN A 62 -4.50 -8.48 -15.73
C ASN A 62 -4.03 -7.05 -15.97
N VAL A 63 -3.12 -6.87 -16.91
CA VAL A 63 -2.75 -5.55 -17.43
C VAL A 63 -3.94 -4.89 -18.14
N GLY A 64 -3.94 -3.57 -18.16
CA GLY A 64 -4.89 -2.75 -18.90
C GLY A 64 -4.61 -2.72 -20.40
N THR A 65 -5.52 -2.08 -21.13
CA THR A 65 -5.43 -1.91 -22.58
C THR A 65 -4.90 -0.53 -23.00
N LYS A 66 -4.49 0.29 -22.03
CA LYS A 66 -4.01 1.65 -22.28
C LYS A 66 -2.65 1.64 -22.96
N GLY A 67 -2.49 2.48 -23.97
CA GLY A 67 -1.21 2.82 -24.59
C GLY A 67 -0.68 4.17 -24.11
N TYR A 68 0.54 4.51 -24.51
CA TYR A 68 1.17 5.80 -24.15
C TYR A 68 0.35 7.02 -24.62
N ASN A 69 -0.36 6.88 -25.73
CA ASN A 69 -1.26 7.93 -26.26
C ASN A 69 -2.52 8.16 -25.41
N ASP A 70 -2.91 7.21 -24.56
CA ASP A 70 -4.08 7.37 -23.67
C ASP A 70 -3.72 8.11 -22.37
N MET A 71 -2.42 8.35 -22.18
CA MET A 71 -1.80 8.56 -20.88
C MET A 71 -0.87 9.76 -20.81
N TRP A 72 -0.45 10.29 -21.96
CA TRP A 72 0.47 11.44 -22.03
C TRP A 72 -0.02 12.64 -21.21
N TRP A 73 -1.34 12.85 -21.10
CA TRP A 73 -1.95 13.94 -20.33
C TRP A 73 -1.91 13.73 -18.81
N GLN A 74 -1.73 12.49 -18.33
CA GLN A 74 -1.59 12.17 -16.90
C GLN A 74 -0.20 12.51 -16.37
N TYR A 75 0.80 12.64 -17.25
CA TYR A 75 2.11 13.16 -16.88
C TYR A 75 2.04 14.69 -16.87
N PRO A 76 2.15 15.34 -15.71
CA PRO A 76 1.95 16.77 -15.60
C PRO A 76 3.14 17.53 -16.19
N THR A 77 3.21 17.65 -17.52
CA THR A 77 3.96 18.72 -18.19
C THR A 77 3.03 19.92 -18.33
N PHE A 78 2.76 20.59 -17.22
CA PHE A 78 2.10 21.90 -17.27
C PHE A 78 3.17 22.93 -17.62
N GLU A 79 3.14 23.44 -18.85
CA GLU A 79 3.77 24.72 -19.14
C GLU A 79 3.14 25.75 -18.20
N VAL A 80 3.99 26.36 -17.39
CA VAL A 80 3.64 27.27 -16.29
C VAL A 80 2.45 28.19 -16.61
N GLY A 81 1.48 28.23 -15.69
CA GLY A 81 0.43 29.26 -15.64
C GLY A 81 -0.81 28.97 -16.47
N SER A 82 -1.71 28.10 -15.98
CA SER A 82 -3.09 28.08 -16.48
C SER A 82 -3.93 29.16 -15.79
N TYR A 83 -4.82 29.83 -16.52
CA TYR A 83 -5.81 30.76 -15.96
C TYR A 83 -6.72 30.11 -14.91
N ALA A 84 -6.82 28.77 -14.93
CA ALA A 84 -7.58 28.00 -13.96
C ALA A 84 -6.88 27.87 -12.59
N GLN A 85 -5.66 28.42 -12.43
CA GLN A 85 -4.86 28.30 -11.20
C GLN A 85 -4.65 26.86 -10.74
N ILE A 86 -4.76 25.89 -11.66
CA ILE A 86 -4.43 24.49 -11.38
C ILE A 86 -2.91 24.44 -11.23
N THR A 87 -2.45 24.40 -9.99
CA THR A 87 -1.04 24.19 -9.70
C THR A 87 -0.70 22.71 -9.88
N ASN A 88 0.56 22.44 -10.18
CA ASN A 88 1.13 21.10 -10.22
C ASN A 88 1.19 20.42 -8.83
N ASN A 89 0.72 21.08 -7.76
CA ASN A 89 0.73 20.56 -6.40
C ASN A 89 -0.61 19.89 -6.05
N ILE A 90 -0.95 18.82 -6.78
CA ILE A 90 -2.13 17.98 -6.52
C ILE A 90 -1.82 17.13 -5.28
N ARG A 91 -2.54 17.36 -4.18
CA ARG A 91 -2.35 16.62 -2.92
C ARG A 91 -3.01 15.24 -2.94
N TYR A 92 -4.16 15.13 -3.57
CA TYR A 92 -5.00 13.94 -3.67
C TYR A 92 -5.27 13.63 -5.13
N PRO A 93 -4.38 12.89 -5.81
CA PRO A 93 -4.59 12.48 -7.18
C PRO A 93 -5.79 11.53 -7.28
N LYS A 94 -6.40 11.46 -8.46
CA LYS A 94 -7.58 10.63 -8.71
C LYS A 94 -7.24 9.14 -8.66
N ASN A 95 -6.06 8.78 -9.15
CA ASN A 95 -5.44 7.48 -9.00
C ASN A 95 -4.03 7.64 -8.44
N PRO A 96 -3.54 6.77 -7.53
CA PRO A 96 -2.15 6.82 -7.10
C PRO A 96 -1.14 6.58 -8.23
N ASP A 97 -1.58 5.95 -9.32
CA ASP A 97 -0.74 5.61 -10.47
C ASP A 97 -0.65 6.75 -11.51
N ASP A 98 -1.44 7.83 -11.35
CA ASP A 98 -1.50 8.99 -12.24
C ASP A 98 -0.10 9.64 -12.38
N GLY A 99 0.50 9.54 -13.56
CA GLY A 99 1.81 10.13 -13.87
C GLY A 99 3.02 9.46 -13.22
N GLN A 100 2.84 8.29 -12.58
CA GLN A 100 3.92 7.54 -11.89
C GLN A 100 4.17 6.14 -12.48
N CYS A 101 3.23 5.62 -13.25
CA CYS A 101 3.32 4.26 -13.78
C CYS A 101 4.37 4.15 -14.91
N ARG A 102 5.24 3.13 -14.86
CA ARG A 102 6.35 3.03 -15.84
C ARG A 102 5.94 2.63 -17.25
N ARG A 103 4.92 1.78 -17.37
CA ARG A 103 4.39 1.32 -18.66
C ARG A 103 2.89 1.57 -18.69
N ALA A 104 2.40 2.01 -19.84
CA ALA A 104 1.02 2.47 -19.99
C ALA A 104 -0.02 1.40 -19.63
N GLU A 105 0.27 0.13 -19.90
CA GLU A 105 -0.66 -0.95 -19.61
C GLU A 105 -0.83 -1.24 -18.11
N PHE A 106 -0.01 -0.69 -17.22
CA PHE A 106 -0.16 -0.86 -15.77
C PHE A 106 -0.94 0.26 -15.09
N CYS A 107 -1.27 1.32 -15.81
CA CYS A 107 -1.88 2.50 -15.23
C CYS A 107 -3.40 2.40 -15.16
N ASP A 108 -3.99 2.89 -14.08
CA ASP A 108 -5.43 2.78 -13.76
C ASP A 108 -5.93 1.32 -13.77
N VAL A 109 -5.05 0.36 -13.46
CA VAL A 109 -5.39 -1.06 -13.41
C VAL A 109 -5.70 -1.48 -11.98
N LEU A 110 -4.76 -1.18 -11.07
CA LEU A 110 -4.79 -1.71 -9.72
C LEU A 110 -5.83 -0.99 -8.86
N TYR A 111 -5.96 0.33 -9.02
CA TYR A 111 -6.90 1.14 -8.25
C TYR A 111 -7.97 1.78 -9.13
N GLU A 112 -9.15 2.01 -8.57
CA GLU A 112 -10.22 2.76 -9.21
C GLU A 112 -9.91 4.26 -9.23
N ASN A 113 -10.36 4.92 -10.29
CA ASN A 113 -10.28 6.37 -10.45
C ASN A 113 -11.32 7.07 -9.56
N ASN A 114 -11.06 7.13 -8.26
CA ASN A 114 -11.95 7.71 -7.27
C ASN A 114 -11.19 8.68 -6.35
N GLN A 115 -11.34 9.97 -6.62
CA GLN A 115 -10.79 11.00 -5.76
C GLN A 115 -11.66 11.14 -4.50
N GLN A 116 -11.24 10.53 -3.39
CA GLN A 116 -12.00 10.59 -2.14
C GLN A 116 -11.84 11.91 -1.38
N GLN A 117 -10.82 12.72 -1.70
CA GLN A 117 -10.49 13.94 -0.96
C GLN A 117 -10.33 15.14 -1.89
N SER A 118 -10.84 16.31 -1.47
CA SER A 118 -10.77 17.53 -2.26
C SER A 118 -9.35 18.11 -2.27
N ASN A 119 -8.87 18.46 -3.46
CA ASN A 119 -7.64 19.26 -3.64
C ASN A 119 -7.84 20.74 -3.35
N ILE A 120 -9.07 21.17 -3.07
CA ILE A 120 -9.40 22.56 -2.77
C ILE A 120 -9.02 22.85 -1.33
N SER A 121 -8.03 23.72 -1.12
CA SER A 121 -7.76 24.27 0.20
C SER A 121 -8.77 25.36 0.51
N VAL A 122 -9.72 25.08 1.39
CA VAL A 122 -10.62 26.12 1.93
C VAL A 122 -9.89 26.82 3.07
N PRO A 123 -9.90 28.17 3.13
CA PRO A 123 -9.38 28.88 4.29
C PRO A 123 -10.09 28.42 5.56
N LEU A 124 -9.34 28.32 6.66
CA LEU A 124 -9.93 28.04 7.96
C LEU A 124 -10.98 29.11 8.30
N PRO A 125 -12.05 28.78 9.05
CA PRO A 125 -13.01 29.77 9.51
C PRO A 125 -12.30 30.89 10.29
N PRO A 126 -12.89 32.08 10.51
CA PRO A 126 -12.22 33.11 11.31
C PRO A 126 -11.79 32.56 12.68
N ALA A 127 -10.64 33.02 13.17
CA ALA A 127 -10.11 32.59 14.47
C ALA A 127 -11.14 32.89 15.59
N PRO A 128 -11.22 32.05 16.65
CA PRO A 128 -12.14 32.29 17.74
C PRO A 128 -11.89 33.66 18.39
N LEU A 129 -12.98 34.30 18.85
CA LEU A 129 -12.88 35.55 19.62
C LEU A 129 -12.02 35.33 20.86
N VAL A 130 -11.07 36.25 21.08
CA VAL A 130 -10.18 36.21 22.23
C VAL A 130 -11.00 36.50 23.48
N ARG A 131 -11.07 35.53 24.39
CA ARG A 131 -11.68 35.70 25.71
C ARG A 131 -10.74 36.52 26.60
N PRO A 132 -11.25 37.26 27.61
CA PRO A 132 -10.42 38.12 28.47
C PRO A 132 -9.27 37.40 29.19
N ASP A 133 -9.40 36.09 29.39
CA ASP A 133 -8.45 35.20 30.07
C ASP A 133 -7.56 34.38 29.12
N SER A 134 -7.68 34.60 27.80
CA SER A 134 -7.01 33.82 26.77
C SER A 134 -6.16 34.68 25.85
N VAL A 135 -5.13 34.08 25.24
CA VAL A 135 -4.23 34.69 24.28
C VAL A 135 -4.32 33.93 22.97
N ARG A 136 -4.36 34.66 21.85
CA ARG A 136 -4.39 34.08 20.50
C ARG A 136 -3.00 33.57 20.12
N ILE A 137 -2.89 32.27 19.79
CA ILE A 137 -1.70 31.66 19.20
C ILE A 137 -2.07 31.13 17.81
N ASN A 138 -1.72 31.89 16.78
CA ASN A 138 -2.08 31.56 15.40
C ASN A 138 -3.62 31.38 15.25
N TYR A 139 -4.08 30.16 14.99
CA TYR A 139 -5.49 29.82 14.84
C TYR A 139 -6.20 29.44 16.16
N TYR A 140 -5.44 29.19 17.22
CA TYR A 140 -5.93 28.67 18.49
C TYR A 140 -5.95 29.76 19.56
N THR A 141 -6.70 29.53 20.63
CA THR A 141 -6.61 30.30 21.87
C THR A 141 -6.01 29.42 22.96
N ALA A 142 -5.11 29.98 23.75
CA ALA A 142 -4.55 29.33 24.94
C ALA A 142 -4.85 30.19 26.17
N ASP A 143 -4.90 29.58 27.35
CA ASP A 143 -5.05 30.34 28.59
C ASP A 143 -3.84 31.25 28.79
N SER A 144 -4.09 32.48 29.26
CA SER A 144 -3.08 33.54 29.40
C SER A 144 -1.92 33.18 30.33
N ASN A 145 -2.09 32.18 31.19
CA ASN A 145 -1.08 31.68 32.11
C ASN A 145 -0.13 30.63 31.50
N LEU A 146 -0.42 30.10 30.30
CA LEU A 146 0.36 29.03 29.67
C LEU A 146 1.55 29.54 28.85
N ILE A 147 1.54 30.81 28.43
CA ILE A 147 2.64 31.42 27.68
C ILE A 147 3.36 32.43 28.58
N PRO A 148 4.59 32.15 29.05
CA PRO A 148 5.39 33.16 29.72
C PRO A 148 5.83 34.23 28.71
N GLY A 149 5.24 35.42 28.79
CA GLY A 149 5.57 36.53 27.88
C GLY A 149 4.73 37.78 28.11
N GLN A 150 5.13 38.90 27.52
CA GLN A 150 4.32 40.13 27.55
C GLN A 150 2.99 39.91 26.80
N PRO A 151 1.88 40.50 27.27
CA PRO A 151 0.60 40.40 26.60
C PRO A 151 0.70 40.93 25.16
N LEU A 152 -0.01 40.29 24.23
CA LEU A 152 -0.07 40.74 22.84
C LEU A 152 -0.58 42.19 22.80
N GLY A 153 0.09 43.03 22.01
CA GLY A 153 -0.29 44.43 21.80
C GLY A 153 -1.72 44.59 21.25
N PRO A 154 -2.26 45.81 21.26
CA PRO A 154 -3.62 46.09 20.81
C PRO A 154 -3.86 45.55 19.40
N GLU A 155 -5.08 45.07 19.17
CA GLU A 155 -5.48 44.51 17.87
C GLU A 155 -5.33 45.57 16.77
N LEU A 156 -4.56 45.26 15.73
CA LEU A 156 -4.36 46.15 14.59
C LEU A 156 -5.71 46.38 13.90
N GLN A 157 -6.05 47.64 13.65
CA GLN A 157 -7.27 47.99 12.93
C GLN A 157 -7.24 47.35 11.54
N VAL A 158 -8.30 46.62 11.21
CA VAL A 158 -8.52 46.04 9.88
C VAL A 158 -8.80 47.20 8.92
N PHE A 159 -7.97 47.34 7.88
CA PHE A 159 -8.17 48.30 6.79
C PHE A 159 -9.26 47.82 5.82
#